data_AF-A0A6F9CMM1-F1
#
_entry.id   AF-A0A6F9CMM1-F1
#
_cell.length_a   1.000
_cell.length_b   1.000
_cell.length_c   1.000
_cell.angle_alpha   90.00
_cell.angle_beta   90.00
_cell.angle_gamma   90.00
#
_symmetry.space_group_name_H-M   'P 1'
#
loop_
_entity.id
_entity.type
_entity.pdbx_description
1 polymer ?
#
loop_
_entity_poly.entity_id
_entity_poly.type
_entity_poly.pdbx_seq_one_letter_code
_entity_poly.pdbx_strand_id
1 'polypeptide(L)'
;MELIAIIGNHDIGFHHEMNWYKLERFKRVFNVTSARIVTKNGVSFVLVNSMAMHGDRCPICEHVENKLYSLSQAINCSVQLFWWFPPRLILSGHTHSACKVVHDNKHPEVSVPSFSLRNRNNPSFILLARCFLPEESSVVANYCATAVSLLLMAHLHLSKSFMLLATSLMGKHKGL
;
A
#
# COMPACT_ATOMS: atom_id res chain seq x y z
N MET A 1 20.16 0.66 8.05
CA MET A 1 19.40 1.49 7.09
C MET A 1 19.63 0.90 5.71
N GLU A 2 18.56 0.65 4.95
CA GLU A 2 18.66 0.07 3.60
C GLU A 2 18.30 1.17 2.58
N LEU A 3 19.12 1.33 1.54
CA LEU A 3 18.89 2.29 0.47
C LEU A 3 18.37 1.56 -0.77
N ILE A 4 17.18 1.96 -1.22
CA ILE A 4 16.61 1.50 -2.49
C ILE A 4 16.63 2.69 -3.45
N ALA A 5 17.51 2.64 -4.44
CA ALA A 5 17.56 3.66 -5.50
C ALA A 5 16.66 3.27 -6.68
N ILE A 6 16.11 4.29 -7.35
CA ILE A 6 15.34 4.20 -8.59
C ILE A 6 16.03 5.09 -9.62
N ILE A 7 16.06 4.63 -10.87
CA ILE A 7 16.71 5.33 -11.97
C ILE A 7 15.86 6.54 -12.38
N GLY A 8 16.49 7.72 -12.51
CA GLY A 8 15.89 8.92 -13.08
C GLY A 8 16.49 9.33 -14.43
N ASN A 9 15.82 10.23 -15.12
CA ASN A 9 16.29 10.78 -16.41
C ASN A 9 17.63 11.53 -16.28
N HIS A 10 17.96 12.08 -15.11
CA HIS A 10 19.27 12.73 -14.89
C HIS A 10 20.41 11.73 -14.69
N ASP A 11 20.11 10.46 -14.43
CA ASP A 11 21.13 9.42 -14.27
C ASP A 11 21.51 8.81 -15.63
N ILE A 12 20.51 8.58 -16.49
CA ILE A 12 20.68 7.82 -17.74
C ILE A 12 20.26 8.58 -19.01
N GLY A 13 19.77 9.80 -18.90
CA GLY A 13 19.17 10.57 -19.99
C GLY A 13 17.68 10.27 -20.18
N PHE A 14 17.03 11.05 -21.05
CA PHE A 14 15.68 10.74 -21.49
C PHE A 14 15.65 9.50 -22.39
N HIS A 15 14.45 9.06 -22.78
CA HIS A 15 14.22 7.85 -23.56
C HIS A 15 15.19 7.69 -24.76
N HIS A 16 15.38 8.72 -25.57
CA HIS A 16 16.29 8.67 -26.73
C HIS A 16 17.79 8.81 -26.39
N GLU A 17 18.12 9.24 -25.17
CA GLU A 17 19.50 9.39 -24.70
C GLU A 17 19.99 8.20 -23.86
N MET A 18 19.06 7.32 -23.48
CA MET A 18 19.30 6.13 -22.69
C MET A 18 20.15 5.13 -23.48
N ASN A 19 21.13 4.53 -22.81
CA ASN A 19 21.93 3.46 -23.40
C ASN A 19 22.42 2.46 -22.35
N TRP A 20 22.87 1.29 -22.81
CA TRP A 20 23.34 0.20 -21.94
C TRP A 20 24.53 0.58 -21.07
N TYR A 21 25.43 1.44 -21.54
CA TYR A 21 26.58 1.88 -20.75
C TYR A 21 26.15 2.68 -19.50
N LYS A 22 25.22 3.64 -19.67
CA LYS A 22 24.69 4.44 -18.55
C LYS A 22 23.92 3.55 -17.56
N LEU A 23 23.12 2.60 -18.05
CA LEU A 23 22.39 1.64 -17.23
C LEU A 23 23.34 0.72 -16.44
N GLU A 24 24.36 0.16 -17.08
CA GLU A 24 25.31 -0.75 -16.42
C GLU A 24 26.17 -0.01 -15.38
N ARG A 25 26.54 1.24 -15.67
CA ARG A 25 27.22 2.11 -14.70
C ARG A 25 26.35 2.35 -13.46
N PHE A 26 25.06 2.66 -13.64
CA PHE A 26 24.14 2.86 -12.52
C PHE A 26 23.95 1.58 -11.70
N LYS A 27 23.75 0.45 -12.41
CA LYS A 27 23.62 -0.88 -11.80
C LYS A 27 24.84 -1.26 -10.96
N ARG A 28 26.06 -0.99 -11.44
CA ARG A 28 27.30 -1.32 -10.72
C ARG A 28 27.41 -0.59 -9.38
N VAL A 29 26.92 0.65 -9.29
CA VAL A 29 27.02 1.48 -8.07
C VAL A 29 25.89 1.17 -7.09
N PHE A 30 24.65 1.09 -7.58
CA PHE A 30 23.47 0.99 -6.72
C PHE A 30 22.88 -0.41 -6.63
N ASN A 31 23.41 -1.37 -7.39
CA ASN A 31 22.86 -2.72 -7.53
C ASN A 31 21.36 -2.71 -7.90
N VAL A 32 21.01 -1.89 -8.90
CA VAL A 32 19.64 -1.66 -9.38
C VAL A 32 19.53 -2.06 -10.85
N THR A 33 18.44 -2.73 -11.22
CA THR A 33 18.06 -3.01 -12.61
C THR A 33 16.90 -2.11 -13.04
N SER A 34 16.68 -1.99 -14.35
CA SER A 34 15.58 -1.18 -14.92
C SER A 34 14.18 -1.66 -14.52
N ALA A 35 14.02 -2.93 -14.14
CA ALA A 35 12.82 -3.46 -13.51
C ALA A 35 13.19 -4.50 -12.46
N ARG A 36 12.63 -4.39 -11.25
CA ARG A 36 12.78 -5.38 -10.18
C ARG A 36 11.68 -5.27 -9.13
N ILE A 37 11.63 -6.26 -8.26
CA ILE A 37 10.73 -6.28 -7.11
C ILE A 37 11.55 -6.36 -5.84
N VAL A 38 11.18 -5.52 -4.88
CA VAL A 38 11.76 -5.55 -3.54
C VAL A 38 10.62 -5.74 -2.55
N THR A 39 10.74 -6.74 -1.69
CA THR A 39 9.76 -6.97 -0.62
C THR A 39 10.33 -6.48 0.70
N LYS A 40 9.66 -5.51 1.31
CA LYS A 40 10.03 -4.98 2.62
C LYS A 40 8.84 -5.06 3.57
N ASN A 41 9.04 -5.67 4.74
CA ASN A 41 8.03 -5.82 5.78
C ASN A 41 6.69 -6.41 5.24
N GLY A 42 6.79 -7.40 4.35
CA GLY A 42 5.63 -8.03 3.70
C GLY A 42 4.90 -7.17 2.67
N VAL A 43 5.48 -6.04 2.24
CA VAL A 43 4.98 -5.21 1.13
C VAL A 43 5.93 -5.32 -0.04
N SER A 44 5.41 -5.70 -1.20
CA SER A 44 6.17 -5.78 -2.45
C SER A 44 6.11 -4.46 -3.21
N PHE A 45 7.27 -3.95 -3.59
CA PHE A 45 7.45 -2.75 -4.39
C PHE A 45 7.96 -3.14 -5.76
N VAL A 46 7.21 -2.78 -6.81
CA VAL A 46 7.67 -2.90 -8.19
C VAL A 46 8.38 -1.61 -8.57
N LEU A 47 9.68 -1.69 -8.84
CA LEU A 47 10.54 -0.57 -9.19
C LEU A 47 10.78 -0.61 -10.69
N VAL A 48 10.47 0.49 -11.39
CA VAL A 48 10.49 0.56 -12.85
C VAL A 48 11.22 1.81 -13.31
N ASN A 49 12.11 1.66 -14.29
CA ASN A 49 12.72 2.75 -15.03
C ASN A 49 11.71 3.30 -16.05
N SER A 50 11.12 4.46 -15.75
CA SER A 50 10.13 5.10 -16.60
C SER A 50 10.66 5.50 -17.98
N MET A 51 11.97 5.72 -18.13
CA MET A 51 12.56 6.08 -19.43
C MET A 51 12.52 4.93 -20.44
N ALA A 52 12.31 3.70 -19.96
CA ALA A 52 12.14 2.50 -20.77
C ALA A 52 10.66 2.12 -20.98
N MET A 53 9.71 2.97 -20.58
CA MET A 53 8.26 2.74 -20.70
C MET A 53 7.63 3.66 -21.75
N HIS A 54 8.33 3.94 -22.85
CA HIS A 54 7.85 4.83 -23.91
C HIS A 54 6.78 4.18 -24.81
N GLY A 55 6.79 2.85 -24.93
CA GLY A 55 5.82 2.10 -25.74
C GLY A 55 6.20 1.92 -27.21
N ASP A 56 7.44 2.25 -27.57
CA ASP A 56 7.98 2.11 -28.93
C ASP A 56 8.76 0.80 -29.15
N ARG A 57 8.82 -0.06 -28.12
CA ARG A 57 9.56 -1.35 -28.12
C ARG A 57 11.03 -1.20 -28.53
N CYS A 58 11.68 -0.10 -28.12
CA CYS A 58 13.13 0.03 -28.24
C CYS A 58 13.86 -1.17 -27.60
N PRO A 59 15.11 -1.53 -27.97
CA PRO A 59 15.78 -2.72 -27.43
C PRO A 59 15.87 -2.78 -25.90
N ILE A 60 16.05 -1.64 -25.24
CA ILE A 60 16.04 -1.54 -23.77
C ILE A 60 14.61 -1.66 -23.23
N CYS A 61 13.65 -1.02 -23.89
CA CYS A 61 12.24 -0.99 -23.53
C CYS A 61 11.66 -2.41 -23.55
N GLU A 62 11.90 -3.16 -24.63
CA GLU A 62 11.47 -4.55 -24.78
C GLU A 62 12.09 -5.45 -23.70
N HIS A 63 13.36 -5.25 -23.34
CA HIS A 63 13.97 -5.99 -22.23
C HIS A 63 13.28 -5.70 -20.89
N VAL A 64 12.89 -4.45 -20.65
CA VAL A 64 12.17 -4.04 -19.43
C VAL A 64 10.75 -4.58 -19.41
N GLU A 65 10.01 -4.47 -20.50
CA GLU A 65 8.66 -5.01 -20.65
C GLU A 65 8.63 -6.53 -20.45
N ASN A 66 9.54 -7.27 -21.09
CA ASN A 66 9.69 -8.72 -20.90
C ASN A 66 10.09 -9.08 -19.46
N LYS A 67 10.91 -8.25 -18.81
CA LYS A 67 11.26 -8.48 -17.41
C LYS A 67 10.05 -8.29 -16.51
N LEU A 68 9.26 -7.23 -16.72
CA LEU A 68 8.01 -7.01 -16.00
C LEU A 68 7.00 -8.14 -16.24
N TYR A 69 6.97 -8.71 -17.46
CA TYR A 69 6.23 -9.94 -17.78
C TYR A 69 6.64 -11.10 -16.91
N SER A 70 7.93 -11.43 -16.92
CA SER A 70 8.41 -12.56 -16.12
C SER A 70 8.13 -12.37 -14.62
N LEU A 71 8.24 -11.13 -14.15
CA LEU A 71 7.99 -10.80 -12.75
C LEU A 71 6.52 -10.93 -12.41
N SER A 72 5.60 -10.53 -13.28
CA SER A 72 4.16 -10.60 -12.99
C SER A 72 3.69 -12.03 -12.87
N GLN A 73 4.16 -12.91 -13.76
CA GLN A 73 3.88 -14.34 -13.70
C GLN A 73 4.39 -15.00 -12.41
N ALA A 74 5.47 -14.47 -11.82
CA ALA A 74 6.04 -15.02 -10.60
C ALA A 74 5.22 -14.68 -9.33
N ILE A 75 4.39 -13.63 -9.36
CA ILE A 75 3.60 -13.17 -8.20
C ILE A 75 2.10 -13.32 -8.43
N ASN A 76 1.68 -13.45 -9.68
CA ASN A 76 0.31 -13.65 -10.08
C ASN A 76 0.22 -15.03 -10.75
N CYS A 77 -0.42 -16.00 -10.10
CA CYS A 77 -0.76 -17.28 -10.72
C CYS A 77 -1.85 -17.17 -11.81
N SER A 78 -2.28 -15.95 -12.17
CA SER A 78 -3.33 -15.68 -13.16
C SER A 78 -3.01 -14.43 -13.99
N VAL A 79 -2.99 -14.61 -15.32
CA VAL A 79 -2.49 -13.68 -16.35
C VAL A 79 -3.52 -12.58 -16.70
N GLN A 80 -3.13 -11.29 -16.67
CA GLN A 80 -3.57 -10.30 -17.67
C GLN A 80 -2.75 -8.98 -17.65
N LEU A 81 -2.37 -8.43 -18.80
CA LEU A 81 -1.22 -7.50 -18.97
C LEU A 81 -1.37 -6.05 -18.49
N PHE A 82 -2.56 -5.58 -18.17
CA PHE A 82 -2.77 -4.30 -17.45
C PHE A 82 -3.21 -4.57 -15.98
N TRP A 83 -3.33 -5.86 -15.66
CA TRP A 83 -3.66 -6.53 -14.41
C TRP A 83 -2.45 -7.19 -13.73
N TRP A 84 -1.25 -6.97 -14.26
CA TRP A 84 -0.07 -7.71 -13.82
C TRP A 84 0.30 -7.43 -12.38
N PHE A 85 0.11 -6.17 -11.97
CA PHE A 85 0.27 -5.73 -10.60
C PHE A 85 -0.82 -4.71 -10.31
N PRO A 86 -1.96 -5.07 -9.68
CA PRO A 86 -2.91 -4.06 -9.18
C PRO A 86 -2.26 -3.29 -8.02
N PRO A 87 -1.74 -2.06 -8.22
CA PRO A 87 -0.92 -1.41 -7.22
C PRO A 87 -1.81 -0.73 -6.18
N ARG A 88 -1.48 -0.85 -4.90
CA ARG A 88 -2.22 -0.13 -3.83
C ARG A 88 -1.90 1.36 -3.79
N LEU A 89 -0.73 1.74 -4.30
CA LEU A 89 -0.21 3.09 -4.33
C LEU A 89 0.87 3.18 -5.42
N ILE A 90 0.84 4.26 -6.20
CA ILE A 90 1.89 4.61 -7.16
C ILE A 90 2.67 5.79 -6.57
N LEU A 91 3.99 5.70 -6.60
CA LEU A 91 4.89 6.77 -6.22
C LEU A 91 5.68 7.19 -7.47
N SER A 92 5.61 8.46 -7.81
CA SER A 92 6.27 9.03 -8.98
C SER A 92 7.14 10.22 -8.58
N GLY A 93 7.83 10.82 -9.55
CA GLY A 93 8.72 11.96 -9.34
C GLY A 93 8.78 12.85 -10.58
N HIS A 94 9.98 13.31 -10.93
CA HIS A 94 10.29 14.08 -12.14
C HIS A 94 9.72 15.53 -12.20
N THR A 95 8.47 15.77 -11.82
CA THR A 95 7.84 17.11 -11.88
C THR A 95 8.39 18.10 -10.84
N HIS A 96 9.24 17.62 -9.94
CA HIS A 96 9.77 18.35 -8.78
C HIS A 96 8.70 18.86 -7.81
N SER A 97 7.46 18.41 -7.95
CA SER A 97 6.33 18.95 -7.21
C SER A 97 5.37 17.90 -6.71
N ALA A 98 4.84 18.15 -5.51
CA ALA A 98 3.89 17.24 -4.89
C ALA A 98 2.54 17.36 -5.61
N CYS A 99 2.05 16.23 -6.09
CA CYS A 99 0.73 16.12 -6.68
C CYS A 99 0.11 14.78 -6.27
N LYS A 100 -1.20 14.78 -6.02
CA LYS A 100 -1.98 13.57 -5.79
C LYS A 100 -3.01 13.43 -6.90
N VAL A 101 -2.98 12.30 -7.57
CA VAL A 101 -3.93 11.94 -8.62
C VAL A 101 -4.56 10.61 -8.26
N VAL A 102 -5.82 10.41 -8.62
CA VAL A 102 -6.48 9.09 -8.52
C VAL A 102 -6.80 8.67 -9.94
N HIS A 103 -6.22 7.55 -10.38
CA HIS A 103 -6.45 6.99 -11.70
C HIS A 103 -7.82 6.29 -11.77
N ASP A 104 -8.37 6.10 -12.98
CA ASP A 104 -9.72 5.55 -13.22
C ASP A 104 -10.01 4.24 -12.48
N ASN A 105 -8.98 3.40 -12.30
CA ASN A 105 -9.05 2.13 -11.56
C ASN A 105 -8.93 2.30 -10.03
N LYS A 106 -9.16 3.51 -9.49
CA LYS A 106 -9.06 3.89 -8.06
C LYS A 106 -7.68 3.70 -7.44
N HIS A 107 -6.63 3.61 -8.26
CA HIS A 107 -5.26 3.54 -7.76
C HIS A 107 -4.73 4.95 -7.49
N PRO A 108 -4.38 5.30 -6.24
CA PRO A 108 -3.82 6.61 -5.93
C PRO A 108 -2.37 6.69 -6.41
N GLU A 109 -2.02 7.81 -7.02
CA GLU A 109 -0.65 8.20 -7.34
C GLU A 109 -0.26 9.44 -6.55
N VAL A 110 0.97 9.41 -6.00
CA VAL A 110 1.59 10.55 -5.36
C VAL A 110 2.92 10.85 -6.03
N SER A 111 3.04 12.03 -6.62
CA SER A 111 4.31 12.58 -7.11
C SER A 111 5.11 13.12 -5.92
N VAL A 112 6.33 12.62 -5.74
CA VAL A 112 7.26 13.07 -4.69
C VAL A 112 7.92 14.38 -5.15
N PRO A 113 7.86 15.45 -4.33
CA PRO A 113 8.52 16.72 -4.65
C PRO A 113 10.05 16.58 -4.62
N SER A 114 10.74 17.54 -5.23
CA SER A 114 12.20 17.55 -5.16
C SER A 114 12.69 17.97 -3.77
N PHE A 115 13.69 17.26 -3.23
CA PHE A 115 14.40 17.69 -2.02
C PHE A 115 15.42 18.83 -2.30
N SER A 116 15.68 19.14 -3.57
CA SER A 116 16.74 20.07 -3.98
C SER A 116 16.27 21.52 -3.95
N LEU A 117 16.96 22.35 -3.16
CA LEU A 117 16.76 23.81 -3.13
C LEU A 117 16.99 24.47 -4.49
N ARG A 118 17.83 23.88 -5.34
CA ARG A 118 18.06 24.35 -6.71
C ARG A 118 16.80 24.24 -7.57
N ASN A 119 15.97 23.23 -7.31
CA ASN A 119 14.77 22.98 -8.08
C ASN A 119 13.57 23.74 -7.52
N ARG A 120 13.49 23.88 -6.18
CA ARG A 120 12.42 24.61 -5.49
C ARG A 120 12.88 25.24 -4.17
N ASN A 121 12.31 26.39 -3.85
CA ASN A 121 12.56 27.09 -2.58
C ASN A 121 11.91 26.41 -1.35
N ASN A 122 11.16 25.31 -1.56
CA ASN A 122 10.52 24.51 -0.52
C ASN A 122 10.88 23.01 -0.65
N PRO A 123 12.15 22.64 -0.39
CA PRO A 123 12.60 21.26 -0.46
C PRO A 123 11.78 20.38 0.47
N SER A 124 11.39 19.19 0.01
CA SER A 124 10.54 18.30 0.80
C SER A 124 10.76 16.83 0.44
N PHE A 125 10.27 15.96 1.31
CA PHE A 125 10.28 14.51 1.17
C PHE A 125 8.94 13.95 1.68
N ILE A 126 8.64 12.69 1.35
CA ILE A 126 7.43 12.01 1.80
C ILE A 126 7.82 10.90 2.78
N LEU A 127 7.12 10.85 3.91
CA LEU A 127 7.18 9.74 4.85
C LEU A 127 6.02 8.78 4.58
N LEU A 128 6.33 7.51 4.40
CA LEU A 128 5.33 6.45 4.25
C LEU A 128 5.29 5.60 5.52
N ALA A 129 4.12 5.55 6.15
CA ALA A 129 3.87 4.70 7.30
C ALA A 129 2.84 3.63 6.94
N ARG A 130 3.10 2.39 7.35
CA ARG A 130 2.11 1.33 7.30
C ARG A 130 1.31 1.38 8.59
N CYS A 131 0.09 1.89 8.54
CA CYS A 131 -0.85 1.79 9.65
C CYS A 131 -1.48 0.38 9.64
N PHE A 132 -1.32 -0.39 10.71
CA PHE A 132 -2.12 -1.61 10.92
C PHE A 132 -3.51 -1.17 11.40
N LEU A 133 -4.43 -0.97 10.46
CA LEU A 133 -5.84 -0.83 10.79
C LEU A 133 -6.47 -2.23 10.77
N PRO A 134 -7.22 -2.61 11.82
CA PRO A 134 -8.00 -3.85 11.79
C PRO A 134 -9.00 -3.80 10.63
N GLU A 135 -9.29 -4.96 10.04
CA GLU A 135 -10.28 -5.07 8.98
C GLU A 135 -11.65 -4.57 9.48
N GLU A 136 -12.38 -3.82 8.66
CA GLU A 136 -13.66 -3.22 9.04
C GLU A 136 -14.64 -4.26 9.59
N SER A 137 -14.66 -5.45 8.97
CA SER A 137 -15.44 -6.60 9.41
C SER A 137 -15.10 -7.03 10.85
N SER A 138 -13.82 -7.03 11.22
CA SER A 138 -13.36 -7.38 12.57
C SER A 138 -13.78 -6.33 13.59
N VAL A 139 -13.75 -5.05 13.22
CA VAL A 139 -14.20 -3.95 14.08
C VAL A 139 -15.71 -4.03 14.32
N VAL A 140 -16.50 -4.21 13.25
CA VAL A 140 -17.96 -4.36 13.32
C VAL A 140 -18.34 -5.60 14.14
N ALA A 141 -17.68 -6.74 13.91
CA ALA A 141 -17.94 -7.97 14.65
C ALA A 141 -17.70 -7.79 16.16
N ASN A 142 -16.62 -7.12 16.55
CA ASN A 142 -16.35 -6.80 17.95
C ASN A 142 -17.40 -5.86 18.56
N TYR A 143 -17.85 -4.85 17.83
CA TYR A 143 -18.94 -3.98 18.31
C TYR A 143 -20.26 -4.74 18.48
N CYS A 144 -20.62 -5.62 17.55
CA CYS A 144 -21.80 -6.45 17.68
C CYS A 144 -21.69 -7.42 18.86
N ALA A 145 -20.56 -8.10 19.03
CA ALA A 145 -20.33 -9.04 20.12
C ALA A 145 -20.41 -8.36 21.50
N THR A 146 -19.81 -7.18 21.63
CA THR A 146 -19.86 -6.39 22.88
C THR A 146 -21.28 -5.91 23.19
N ALA A 147 -22.03 -5.43 22.20
CA ALA A 147 -23.42 -5.03 22.37
C ALA A 147 -24.33 -6.20 22.82
N VAL A 148 -24.19 -7.37 22.18
CA VAL A 148 -24.93 -8.59 22.56
C VAL A 148 -24.59 -9.02 23.99
N SER A 149 -23.31 -8.98 24.36
CA SER A 149 -22.85 -9.33 25.71
C SER A 149 -23.43 -8.41 26.77
N LEU A 150 -23.50 -7.10 26.52
CA LEU A 150 -24.11 -6.12 27.42
C LEU A 150 -25.62 -6.34 27.59
N LEU A 151 -26.34 -6.63 26.50
CA LEU A 151 -27.78 -6.94 26.55
C LEU A 151 -28.06 -8.21 27.36
N LEU A 152 -27.27 -9.26 27.16
CA LEU A 152 -27.36 -10.50 27.94
C LEU A 152 -27.11 -10.25 29.44
N MET A 153 -26.07 -9.48 29.78
CA MET A 153 -25.80 -9.13 31.17
C MET A 153 -26.95 -8.32 31.79
N ALA A 154 -27.49 -7.33 31.09
CA ALA A 154 -28.63 -6.55 31.57
C ALA A 154 -29.87 -7.42 31.79
N HIS A 155 -30.17 -8.33 30.86
CA HIS A 155 -31.29 -9.25 30.97
C HIS A 155 -31.14 -10.22 32.16
N LEU A 156 -29.93 -10.76 32.38
CA LEU A 156 -29.63 -11.62 33.52
C LEU A 156 -29.70 -10.87 34.86
N HIS A 157 -29.29 -9.61 34.87
CA HIS A 157 -29.35 -8.78 36.06
C HIS A 157 -30.79 -8.42 36.42
N LEU A 158 -31.61 -8.07 35.42
CA LEU A 158 -33.02 -7.77 35.61
C LEU A 158 -33.82 -9.01 36.05
N SER A 159 -33.54 -10.18 35.45
CA SER A 159 -34.20 -11.43 35.84
C SER A 159 -33.84 -11.85 37.27
N LYS A 160 -32.57 -11.70 37.69
CA LYS A 160 -32.16 -11.93 39.08
C LYS A 160 -32.85 -10.96 40.05
N SER A 161 -32.88 -9.67 39.73
CA SER A 161 -33.56 -8.66 40.57
C SER A 161 -35.05 -8.97 40.70
N PHE A 162 -35.70 -9.40 39.62
CA PHE A 162 -37.11 -9.80 39.63
C PHE A 162 -37.35 -11.04 40.51
N MET A 163 -36.52 -12.08 40.38
CA MET A 163 -36.61 -13.29 41.20
C MET A 163 -36.39 -13.01 42.70
N LEU A 164 -35.45 -12.12 43.04
CA LEU A 164 -35.21 -11.67 44.42
C LEU A 164 -36.43 -10.90 44.98
N LEU A 165 -37.05 -10.05 44.17
CA LEU A 165 -38.25 -9.32 44.57
C LEU A 165 -39.44 -10.26 44.77
N ALA A 166 -39.64 -11.22 43.86
CA ALA A 166 -40.71 -12.22 43.94
C ALA A 166 -40.57 -13.11 45.19
N THR A 167 -39.36 -13.58 45.50
CA THR A 167 -39.09 -14.39 46.70
C THR A 167 -39.31 -13.59 47.99
N SER A 168 -38.93 -12.31 48.04
CA SER A 168 -39.24 -11.39 49.15
C SER A 168 -40.75 -11.20 49.37
N LEU A 169 -41.52 -11.00 48.29
CA LEU A 169 -42.98 -10.83 48.35
C LEU A 169 -43.69 -12.12 48.80
N MET A 170 -43.26 -13.28 48.30
CA MET A 170 -43.82 -14.58 48.71
C MET A 170 -43.42 -14.96 50.15
N GLY A 171 -42.23 -14.55 50.62
CA GLY A 171 -41.78 -14.76 52.00
C GLY A 171 -42.60 -13.97 53.03
N LYS A 172 -43.05 -12.76 52.67
CA LYS A 172 -43.95 -11.94 53.52
C LYS A 172 -45.34 -12.56 53.70
N HIS A 173 -45.81 -13.38 52.74
CA HIS A 173 -47.14 -13.98 52.79
C HIS A 173 -47.25 -15.26 53.65
N LYS A 174 -46.12 -15.81 54.13
CA LYS A 174 -46.08 -17.00 55.01
C LYS A 174 -45.94 -16.69 56.50
N GLY A 175 -45.93 -15.41 56.89
CA GLY A 175 -45.90 -14.95 58.27
C GLY A 175 -47.21 -14.26 58.66
N LEU A 176 -48.30 -15.02 58.77
CA LEU A 176 -49.51 -14.68 59.52
C LEU A 176 -50.11 -15.95 60.09
#